data_AF-A0A4Q9L0G2-F1
#
_entry.id   AF-A0A4Q9L0G2-F1
#
_cell.length_a   1.000
_cell.length_b   1.000
_cell.length_c   1.000
_cell.angle_alpha   90.00
_cell.angle_beta   90.00
_cell.angle_gamma   90.00
#
_symmetry.space_group_name_H-M   'P 1'
#
loop_
_entity.id
_entity.type
_entity.pdbx_description
1 polymer ?
#
loop_
_entity_poly.entity_id
_entity_poly.type
_entity_poly.pdbx_seq_one_letter_code
_entity_poly.pdbx_strand_id
1 'polypeptide(L)'
;MSSIQKLMIRGIRSFHPNTANYIQFYSPLTLIAGPNGSGKTTIIECLKYVCTGELPPNGRNGAFIYDPKLAHEVDVKAQIKLKFLNLHKQTIVATRSLLLTQKKSKVEQKNIENVLLLKTDNGECISISSKCVDMDREISFHLGVPSYILESVIFCHQEENTWPLSEPINLKKKLDNIFCSTKYTKAIESLKSCKKNSLVELKLKKQQLEFNYSMKIKKENLESKIESTETYRNTLMGKVEIIEEKEKELIVNISMKEQELEKYKKMEKNILEIENEVKSLQMYENNLNLEFKSIESDISVVNECITESELKVFLDENEIKKIENKIFECKNEEQQHNIEYEKIIEMKSKIEMKIEKLKNLESEKSKYLNNKDNFYKIFYEKINSVIIEIKNDDFICKILNKQEILKEFYNLYNKILSENDRENRIDNINDRVDNRIDSTDNINNNNYINNSNYIDNRIDNRVDCSNNNNYIN
;
A
#
# COMPACT_ATOMS: atom_id res chain seq x y z
N MET A 1 41.11 -43.43 12.12
CA MET A 1 41.25 -43.83 10.70
C MET A 1 40.26 -44.95 10.44
N SER A 2 39.56 -44.88 9.31
CA SER A 2 38.74 -45.99 8.84
C SER A 2 39.64 -47.15 8.39
N SER A 3 39.15 -48.40 8.48
CA SER A 3 39.93 -49.58 8.10
C SER A 3 39.06 -50.77 7.74
N ILE A 4 39.38 -51.48 6.67
CA ILE A 4 38.76 -52.78 6.36
C ILE A 4 39.26 -53.85 7.34
N GLN A 5 38.37 -54.74 7.79
CA GLN A 5 38.70 -55.78 8.78
C GLN A 5 38.55 -57.19 8.22
N LYS A 6 37.37 -57.52 7.67
CA LYS A 6 37.07 -58.89 7.25
C LYS A 6 36.16 -58.90 6.04
N LEU A 7 36.49 -59.70 5.04
CA LEU A 7 35.67 -59.93 3.85
C LEU A 7 35.18 -61.38 3.83
N MET A 8 33.92 -61.58 3.51
CA MET A 8 33.31 -62.86 3.20
C MET A 8 32.93 -62.88 1.71
N ILE A 9 33.29 -63.94 1.01
CA ILE A 9 32.94 -64.17 -0.39
C ILE A 9 32.26 -65.54 -0.52
N ARG A 10 31.16 -65.59 -1.25
CA ARG A 10 30.40 -66.81 -1.58
C ARG A 10 29.76 -66.67 -2.96
N GLY A 11 29.88 -67.69 -3.80
CA GLY A 11 29.21 -67.74 -5.12
C GLY A 11 29.73 -66.71 -6.13
N ILE A 12 30.99 -66.28 -6.03
CA ILE A 12 31.60 -65.29 -6.93
C ILE A 12 32.74 -65.97 -7.70
N ARG A 13 32.70 -65.96 -9.03
CA ARG A 13 33.69 -66.62 -9.92
C ARG A 13 34.11 -68.01 -9.44
N SER A 14 35.33 -68.18 -8.93
CA SER A 14 35.89 -69.45 -8.46
C SER A 14 35.47 -69.81 -7.03
N PHE A 15 34.84 -68.89 -6.29
CA PHE A 15 34.36 -69.14 -4.93
C PHE A 15 33.02 -69.88 -4.96
N HIS A 16 33.03 -71.14 -4.55
CA HIS A 16 31.87 -72.04 -4.63
C HIS A 16 30.65 -71.49 -3.86
N PRO A 17 29.42 -71.63 -4.40
CA PRO A 17 28.21 -71.06 -3.81
C PRO A 17 27.76 -71.73 -2.52
N ASN A 18 28.26 -72.91 -2.16
CA ASN A 18 27.91 -73.58 -0.89
C ASN A 18 28.91 -73.30 0.25
N THR A 19 30.03 -72.64 -0.04
CA THR A 19 31.09 -72.40 0.95
C THR A 19 31.34 -70.90 1.13
N ALA A 20 31.36 -70.45 2.39
CA ALA A 20 31.71 -69.08 2.73
C ALA A 20 33.23 -68.99 2.95
N ASN A 21 33.90 -68.19 2.16
CA ASN A 21 35.34 -67.96 2.27
C ASN A 21 35.59 -66.63 2.99
N TYR A 22 36.44 -66.63 4.00
CA TYR A 22 36.71 -65.45 4.82
C TYR A 22 38.16 -65.00 4.71
N ILE A 23 38.36 -63.70 4.54
CA ILE A 23 39.68 -63.05 4.48
C ILE A 23 39.73 -62.01 5.57
N GLN A 24 40.74 -62.10 6.44
CA GLN A 24 41.02 -61.10 7.46
C GLN A 24 42.11 -60.15 6.94
N PHE A 25 41.87 -58.85 7.03
CA PHE A 25 42.84 -57.82 6.69
C PHE A 25 43.57 -57.36 7.95
N TYR A 26 44.87 -57.18 7.81
CA TYR A 26 45.80 -56.76 8.83
C TYR A 26 46.41 -55.40 8.49
N SER A 27 46.77 -54.65 9.53
CA SER A 27 47.48 -53.37 9.41
C SER A 27 48.94 -53.58 9.82
N PRO A 28 49.92 -52.96 9.13
CA PRO A 28 49.76 -52.07 7.98
C PRO A 28 49.68 -52.79 6.63
N LEU A 29 50.01 -54.08 6.56
CA LEU A 29 50.15 -54.84 5.32
C LEU A 29 49.40 -56.18 5.40
N THR A 30 48.69 -56.52 4.32
CA THR A 30 48.10 -57.86 4.11
C THR A 30 48.66 -58.44 2.82
N LEU A 31 49.40 -59.55 2.92
CA LEU A 31 49.94 -60.26 1.75
C LEU A 31 48.95 -61.35 1.29
N ILE A 32 48.52 -61.27 0.03
CA ILE A 32 47.66 -62.27 -0.61
C ILE A 32 48.47 -62.96 -1.71
N ALA A 33 48.92 -64.19 -1.45
CA ALA A 33 49.70 -65.00 -2.38
C ALA A 33 48.97 -66.29 -2.77
N GLY A 34 49.31 -66.83 -3.94
CA GLY A 34 48.70 -68.05 -4.46
C GLY A 34 48.98 -68.22 -5.96
N PRO A 35 48.75 -69.41 -6.52
CA PRO A 35 48.96 -69.67 -7.94
C PRO A 35 48.03 -68.85 -8.84
N ASN A 36 48.32 -68.80 -10.14
CA ASN A 36 47.43 -68.16 -11.11
C ASN A 36 46.07 -68.88 -11.13
N GLY A 37 44.99 -68.11 -11.27
CA GLY A 37 43.63 -68.65 -11.18
C GLY A 37 43.11 -68.92 -9.76
N SER A 38 43.91 -68.71 -8.70
CA SER A 38 43.47 -68.94 -7.30
C SER A 38 42.45 -67.91 -6.77
N GLY A 39 41.98 -66.98 -7.60
CA GLY A 39 41.00 -65.97 -7.20
C GLY A 39 41.55 -64.70 -6.54
N LYS A 40 42.86 -64.45 -6.58
CA LYS A 40 43.48 -63.23 -6.00
C LYS A 40 42.84 -61.94 -6.52
N THR A 41 42.74 -61.81 -7.85
CA THR A 41 42.11 -60.65 -8.50
C THR A 41 40.63 -60.55 -8.12
N THR A 42 39.93 -61.68 -8.03
CA THR A 42 38.52 -61.75 -7.59
C THR A 42 38.32 -61.19 -6.18
N ILE A 43 39.28 -61.34 -5.27
CA ILE A 43 39.20 -60.73 -3.93
C ILE A 43 39.13 -59.20 -4.02
N ILE A 44 39.98 -58.60 -4.87
CA ILE A 44 40.01 -57.15 -5.08
C ILE A 44 38.74 -56.67 -5.78
N GLU A 45 38.24 -57.43 -6.75
CA GLU A 45 36.95 -57.14 -7.40
C GLU A 45 35.78 -57.20 -6.41
N CYS A 46 35.76 -58.13 -5.46
CA CYS A 46 34.77 -58.17 -4.40
C CYS A 46 34.85 -56.94 -3.49
N LEU A 47 36.05 -56.46 -3.18
CA LEU A 47 36.26 -55.21 -2.43
C LEU A 47 35.77 -53.99 -3.21
N LYS A 48 36.06 -53.92 -4.51
CA LYS A 48 35.54 -52.88 -5.40
C LYS A 48 34.01 -52.91 -5.39
N TYR A 49 33.42 -54.06 -5.71
CA TYR A 49 31.98 -54.24 -5.85
C TYR A 49 31.21 -53.95 -4.55
N VAL A 50 31.69 -54.41 -3.39
CA VAL A 50 31.00 -54.16 -2.12
C VAL A 50 31.04 -52.67 -1.76
N CYS A 51 32.13 -51.96 -2.07
CA CYS A 51 32.29 -50.54 -1.73
C CYS A 51 31.62 -49.59 -2.73
N THR A 52 31.63 -49.89 -4.02
CA THR A 52 31.15 -48.97 -5.08
C THR A 52 29.91 -49.45 -5.81
N GLY A 53 29.53 -50.72 -5.66
CA GLY A 53 28.42 -51.33 -6.42
C GLY A 53 28.75 -51.66 -7.88
N GLU A 54 29.95 -51.31 -8.35
CA GLU A 54 30.34 -51.50 -9.74
C GLU A 54 30.90 -52.89 -9.99
N LEU A 55 30.39 -53.55 -11.03
CA LEU A 55 30.90 -54.82 -11.50
C LEU A 55 32.27 -54.64 -12.17
N PRO A 56 33.16 -55.65 -12.11
CA PRO A 56 34.40 -55.63 -12.88
C PRO A 56 34.11 -55.55 -14.39
N PRO A 57 35.05 -55.04 -15.21
CA PRO A 57 34.83 -54.79 -16.65
C PRO A 57 34.32 -56.03 -17.41
N ASN A 58 34.87 -57.21 -17.08
CA ASN A 58 34.47 -58.50 -17.66
C ASN A 58 33.42 -59.26 -16.82
N GLY A 59 32.79 -58.58 -15.85
CA GLY A 59 31.79 -59.17 -14.95
C GLY A 59 30.34 -58.99 -15.41
N ARG A 60 30.10 -58.27 -16.50
CA ARG A 60 28.75 -58.04 -17.06
C ARG A 60 28.19 -59.36 -17.62
N ASN A 61 26.85 -59.45 -17.72
CA ASN A 61 26.13 -60.64 -18.20
C ASN A 61 26.30 -61.91 -17.33
N GLY A 62 26.54 -61.74 -16.02
CA GLY A 62 26.58 -62.86 -15.07
C GLY A 62 27.96 -63.49 -14.86
N ALA A 63 29.00 -63.10 -15.61
CA ALA A 63 30.34 -63.68 -15.50
C ALA A 63 31.03 -63.43 -14.13
N PHE A 64 30.51 -62.49 -13.33
CA PHE A 64 31.00 -62.26 -11.97
C PHE A 64 30.50 -63.31 -10.97
N ILE A 65 29.31 -63.87 -11.19
CA ILE A 65 28.69 -64.87 -10.31
C ILE A 65 29.18 -66.25 -10.73
N TYR A 66 29.31 -67.17 -9.77
CA TYR A 66 29.68 -68.56 -10.04
C TYR A 66 28.70 -69.18 -11.06
N ASP A 67 29.24 -69.88 -12.07
CA ASP A 67 28.45 -70.40 -13.18
C ASP A 67 27.45 -71.48 -12.70
N PRO A 68 26.13 -71.31 -12.92
CA PRO A 68 25.12 -72.31 -12.55
C PRO A 68 25.37 -73.68 -13.19
N LYS A 69 25.96 -73.73 -14.38
CA LYS A 69 26.30 -74.98 -15.05
C LYS A 69 27.37 -75.78 -14.30
N LEU A 70 28.34 -75.10 -13.71
CA LEU A 70 29.39 -75.73 -12.88
C LEU A 70 28.84 -76.15 -11.52
N ALA A 71 27.83 -75.44 -11.00
CA ALA A 71 27.14 -75.79 -9.76
C ALA A 71 26.12 -76.93 -9.95
N HIS A 72 25.79 -77.28 -11.20
CA HIS A 72 24.66 -78.16 -11.54
C HIS A 72 23.32 -77.69 -10.95
N GLU A 73 23.13 -76.37 -10.84
CA GLU A 73 21.95 -75.72 -10.30
C GLU A 73 21.33 -74.77 -11.35
N VAL A 74 20.03 -74.51 -11.25
CA VAL A 74 19.35 -73.52 -12.12
C VAL A 74 19.64 -72.10 -11.66
N ASP A 75 19.77 -71.90 -10.35
CA ASP A 75 19.91 -70.61 -9.70
C ASP A 75 21.11 -70.62 -8.76
N VAL A 76 22.04 -69.69 -8.95
CA VAL A 76 23.20 -69.49 -8.06
C VAL A 76 23.06 -68.18 -7.30
N LYS A 77 23.11 -68.28 -5.97
CA LYS A 77 23.15 -67.11 -5.08
C LYS A 77 24.59 -66.75 -4.74
N ALA A 78 24.96 -65.50 -4.98
CA ALA A 78 26.23 -64.95 -4.56
C ALA A 78 26.04 -63.94 -3.43
N GLN A 79 27.01 -63.86 -2.53
CA GLN A 79 27.01 -62.92 -1.44
C GLN A 79 28.43 -62.44 -1.11
N ILE A 80 28.57 -61.13 -0.96
CA ILE A 80 29.79 -60.49 -0.50
C ILE A 80 29.46 -59.70 0.77
N LYS A 81 30.20 -59.93 1.85
CA LYS A 81 30.08 -59.15 3.10
C LYS A 81 31.41 -58.53 3.49
N LEU A 82 31.44 -57.22 3.66
CA LEU A 82 32.61 -56.49 4.13
C LEU A 82 32.34 -55.90 5.52
N LYS A 83 33.18 -56.27 6.49
CA LYS A 83 33.27 -55.63 7.79
C LYS A 83 34.39 -54.59 7.77
N PHE A 84 34.08 -53.36 8.12
CA PHE A 84 35.05 -52.27 8.23
C PHE A 84 34.76 -51.37 9.44
N LEU A 85 35.75 -50.61 9.86
CA LEU A 85 35.61 -49.54 10.86
C LEU A 85 35.44 -48.22 10.14
N ASN A 86 34.45 -47.43 10.57
CA ASN A 86 34.23 -46.09 10.06
C ASN A 86 35.19 -45.05 10.70
N LEU A 87 35.09 -43.80 10.29
CA LEU A 87 35.84 -42.68 10.86
C LEU A 87 35.68 -42.53 12.38
N HIS A 88 34.50 -42.89 12.90
CA HIS A 88 34.15 -42.84 14.32
C HIS A 88 34.51 -44.13 15.09
N LYS A 89 35.28 -45.04 14.50
CA LYS A 89 35.65 -46.35 15.07
C LYS A 89 34.47 -47.29 15.35
N GLN A 90 33.30 -47.03 14.79
CA GLN A 90 32.17 -47.93 14.85
C GLN A 90 32.30 -49.01 13.76
N THR A 91 31.83 -50.21 14.07
CA THR A 91 31.88 -51.34 13.14
C THR A 91 30.69 -51.29 12.19
N ILE A 92 30.97 -51.33 10.89
CA ILE A 92 29.95 -51.40 9.84
C ILE A 92 30.11 -52.71 9.06
N VAL A 93 28.99 -53.31 8.69
CA VAL A 93 28.91 -54.50 7.83
C VAL A 93 28.09 -54.17 6.59
N ALA A 94 28.74 -54.11 5.45
CA ALA A 94 28.10 -53.99 4.14
C ALA A 94 27.87 -55.39 3.55
N THR A 95 26.64 -55.69 3.14
CA THR A 95 26.26 -56.96 2.51
C THR A 95 25.65 -56.68 1.14
N ARG A 96 26.17 -57.33 0.09
CA ARG A 96 25.54 -57.37 -1.24
C ARG A 96 25.28 -58.81 -1.66
N SER A 97 24.06 -59.07 -2.09
CA SER A 97 23.60 -60.38 -2.53
C SER A 97 23.10 -60.32 -3.97
N LEU A 98 23.53 -61.27 -4.78
CA LEU A 98 23.20 -61.41 -6.20
C LEU A 98 22.56 -62.76 -6.48
N LEU A 99 21.70 -62.83 -7.49
CA LEU A 99 21.14 -64.05 -8.05
C LEU A 99 21.53 -64.15 -9.52
N LEU A 100 22.00 -65.32 -9.93
CA LEU A 100 22.16 -65.67 -11.33
C LEU A 100 21.26 -66.85 -11.67
N THR A 101 20.33 -66.63 -12.60
CA THR A 101 19.37 -67.65 -13.05
C THR A 101 19.71 -68.09 -14.47
N GLN A 102 19.94 -69.39 -14.66
CA GLN A 102 20.12 -70.00 -15.97
C GLN A 102 18.75 -70.32 -16.58
N LYS A 103 18.32 -69.52 -17.56
CA LYS A 103 17.16 -69.85 -18.40
C LYS A 103 17.60 -70.68 -19.61
N LYS A 104 16.63 -71.21 -20.38
CA LYS A 104 16.86 -72.10 -21.53
C LYS A 104 17.92 -71.59 -22.54
N SER A 105 18.00 -70.28 -22.78
CA SER A 105 18.90 -69.68 -23.78
C SER A 105 19.71 -68.48 -23.25
N LYS A 106 19.36 -67.91 -22.10
CA LYS A 106 20.00 -66.71 -21.54
C LYS A 106 20.25 -66.87 -20.05
N VAL A 107 21.28 -66.22 -19.57
CA VAL A 107 21.56 -66.10 -18.14
C VAL A 107 21.06 -64.74 -17.67
N GLU A 108 20.26 -64.71 -16.61
CA GLU A 108 19.70 -63.48 -16.05
C GLU A 108 20.30 -63.21 -14.69
N GLN A 109 20.92 -62.03 -14.53
CA GLN A 109 21.48 -61.55 -13.27
C GLN A 109 20.51 -60.60 -12.58
N LYS A 110 20.24 -60.81 -11.30
CA LYS A 110 19.43 -59.92 -10.44
C LYS A 110 20.19 -59.55 -9.17
N ASN A 111 20.03 -58.30 -8.73
CA ASN A 111 20.45 -57.88 -7.40
C ASN A 111 19.34 -58.24 -6.41
N ILE A 112 19.65 -59.00 -5.35
CA ILE A 112 18.64 -59.47 -4.38
C ILE A 112 18.54 -58.49 -3.22
N GLU A 113 19.65 -58.27 -2.53
CA GLU A 113 19.66 -57.66 -1.22
C GLU A 113 20.94 -56.85 -1.02
N ASN A 114 20.79 -55.58 -0.68
CA ASN A 114 21.87 -54.70 -0.30
C ASN A 114 21.54 -54.13 1.08
N VAL A 115 22.24 -54.59 2.13
CA VAL A 115 22.07 -54.09 3.51
C VAL A 115 23.35 -53.51 4.06
N LEU A 116 23.26 -52.33 4.67
CA LEU A 116 24.32 -51.71 5.45
C LEU A 116 23.94 -51.70 6.93
N LEU A 117 24.69 -52.43 7.75
CA LEU A 117 24.45 -52.55 9.19
C LEU A 117 25.53 -51.83 10.01
N LEU A 118 25.12 -50.96 10.93
CA LEU A 118 25.96 -50.40 11.97
C LEU A 118 25.85 -51.27 13.22
N LYS A 119 26.99 -51.72 13.75
CA LYS A 119 27.03 -52.34 15.08
C LYS A 119 27.28 -51.27 16.12
N THR A 120 26.34 -51.10 17.04
CA THR A 120 26.51 -50.23 18.22
C THR A 120 27.36 -50.91 19.28
N ASP A 121 27.85 -50.12 20.23
CA ASP A 121 28.70 -50.60 21.33
C ASP A 121 27.97 -51.60 22.23
N ASN A 122 26.63 -51.56 22.23
CA ASN A 122 25.76 -52.50 22.96
C ASN A 122 25.59 -53.86 22.25
N GLY A 123 26.18 -54.05 21.07
CA GLY A 123 26.07 -55.26 20.27
C GLY A 123 24.83 -55.33 19.35
N GLU A 124 23.95 -54.32 19.41
CA GLU A 124 22.78 -54.23 18.52
C GLU A 124 23.19 -53.83 17.10
N CYS A 125 22.49 -54.36 16.10
CA CYS A 125 22.73 -54.07 14.69
C CYS A 125 21.61 -53.16 14.17
N ILE A 126 21.95 -51.92 13.84
CA ILE A 126 21.02 -50.95 13.25
C ILE A 126 21.22 -50.94 11.73
N SER A 127 20.13 -51.11 10.97
CA SER A 127 20.17 -50.98 9.51
C SER A 127 20.18 -49.51 9.11
N ILE A 128 21.24 -49.08 8.40
CA ILE A 128 21.40 -47.71 7.91
C ILE A 128 20.69 -47.52 6.58
N SER A 129 20.79 -48.49 5.67
CA SER A 129 20.23 -48.38 4.32
C SER A 129 19.95 -49.74 3.67
N SER A 130 18.84 -49.80 2.91
CA SER A 130 18.41 -50.96 2.12
C SER A 130 18.35 -50.69 0.61
N LYS A 131 18.53 -49.43 0.16
CA LYS A 131 18.55 -49.06 -1.26
C LYS A 131 19.98 -49.05 -1.79
N CYS A 132 20.20 -49.58 -3.00
CA CYS A 132 21.53 -49.73 -3.58
C CYS A 132 22.29 -48.40 -3.75
N VAL A 133 21.62 -47.38 -4.30
CA VAL A 133 22.22 -46.05 -4.58
C VAL A 133 22.57 -45.31 -3.28
N ASP A 134 21.75 -45.50 -2.24
CA ASP A 134 21.98 -44.89 -0.93
C ASP A 134 23.12 -45.62 -0.21
N MET A 135 23.23 -46.95 -0.35
CA MET A 135 24.34 -47.74 0.20
C MET A 135 25.71 -47.28 -0.32
N ASP A 136 25.87 -47.08 -1.63
CA ASP A 136 27.17 -46.69 -2.22
C ASP A 136 27.67 -45.35 -1.63
N ARG A 137 26.73 -44.41 -1.44
CA ARG A 137 27.00 -43.10 -0.82
C ARG A 137 27.36 -43.24 0.65
N GLU A 138 26.59 -44.03 1.41
CA GLU A 138 26.82 -44.26 2.84
C GLU A 138 28.16 -44.98 3.10
N ILE A 139 28.52 -45.98 2.31
CA ILE A 139 29.82 -46.65 2.45
C ILE A 139 30.96 -45.68 2.20
N SER A 140 30.86 -44.88 1.13
CA SER A 140 31.86 -43.86 0.79
C SER A 140 31.99 -42.81 1.90
N PHE A 141 30.87 -42.39 2.48
CA PHE A 141 30.81 -41.45 3.60
C PHE A 141 31.48 -42.04 4.86
N HIS A 142 31.13 -43.26 5.25
CA HIS A 142 31.68 -43.90 6.45
C HIS A 142 33.15 -44.30 6.32
N LEU A 143 33.62 -44.69 5.13
CA LEU A 143 35.04 -44.89 4.85
C LEU A 143 35.81 -43.57 4.80
N GLY A 144 35.13 -42.45 4.55
CA GLY A 144 35.75 -41.14 4.39
C GLY A 144 36.49 -40.98 3.06
N VAL A 145 36.14 -41.80 2.06
CA VAL A 145 36.79 -41.81 0.75
C VAL A 145 35.73 -41.75 -0.35
N PRO A 146 35.80 -40.79 -1.30
CA PRO A 146 34.90 -40.73 -2.44
C PRO A 146 34.89 -42.02 -3.27
N SER A 147 33.71 -42.38 -3.81
CA SER A 147 33.51 -43.62 -4.58
C SER A 147 34.48 -43.73 -5.77
N TYR A 148 34.75 -42.63 -6.48
CA TYR A 148 35.69 -42.63 -7.61
C TYR A 148 37.14 -42.92 -7.20
N ILE A 149 37.55 -42.55 -5.98
CA ILE A 149 38.89 -42.88 -5.45
C ILE A 149 38.95 -44.35 -5.05
N LEU A 150 37.88 -44.87 -4.44
CA LEU A 150 37.75 -46.31 -4.15
C LEU A 150 37.85 -47.14 -5.44
N GLU A 151 37.25 -46.65 -6.52
CA GLU A 151 37.17 -47.33 -7.81
C GLU A 151 38.47 -47.24 -8.64
N SER A 152 38.99 -46.04 -8.85
CA SER A 152 40.09 -45.78 -9.80
C SER A 152 41.47 -45.83 -9.16
N VAL A 153 41.58 -45.70 -7.83
CA VAL A 153 42.87 -45.60 -7.12
C VAL A 153 43.06 -46.75 -6.13
N ILE A 154 42.14 -46.96 -5.18
CA ILE A 154 42.32 -47.93 -4.08
C ILE A 154 42.07 -49.37 -4.55
N PHE A 155 40.91 -49.64 -5.16
CA PHE A 155 40.53 -50.94 -5.70
C PHE A 155 40.53 -50.92 -7.23
N CYS A 156 41.57 -50.32 -7.81
CA CYS A 156 41.76 -50.28 -9.25
C CYS A 156 41.83 -51.70 -9.82
N HIS A 157 41.09 -51.95 -10.90
CA HIS A 157 41.09 -53.26 -11.55
C HIS A 157 42.43 -53.54 -12.22
N GLN A 158 42.86 -54.80 -12.25
CA GLN A 158 44.15 -55.19 -12.81
C GLN A 158 44.32 -54.77 -14.28
N GLU A 159 43.26 -54.90 -15.08
CA GLU A 159 43.26 -54.48 -16.50
C GLU A 159 43.23 -52.96 -16.70
N GLU A 160 42.91 -52.20 -15.65
CA GLU A 160 42.79 -50.74 -15.70
C GLU A 160 43.93 -50.02 -14.98
N ASN A 161 44.91 -50.73 -14.40
CA ASN A 161 45.97 -50.13 -13.59
C ASN A 161 46.87 -49.14 -14.35
N THR A 162 46.93 -49.24 -15.67
CA THR A 162 47.67 -48.33 -16.56
C THR A 162 46.85 -47.12 -17.00
N TRP A 163 45.67 -46.87 -16.41
CA TRP A 163 44.86 -45.70 -16.75
C TRP A 163 45.58 -44.34 -16.68
N PRO A 164 46.60 -44.11 -15.82
CA PRO A 164 47.35 -42.85 -15.85
C PRO A 164 48.12 -42.62 -17.16
N LEU A 165 48.41 -43.69 -17.90
CA LEU A 165 49.09 -43.67 -19.20
C LEU A 165 48.11 -43.79 -20.38
N SER A 166 46.80 -43.77 -20.11
CA SER A 166 45.78 -43.82 -21.15
C SER A 166 45.72 -42.52 -21.96
N GLU A 167 44.96 -42.55 -23.06
CA GLU A 167 44.75 -41.40 -23.92
C GLU A 167 44.28 -40.15 -23.15
N PRO A 168 44.67 -38.92 -23.57
CA PRO A 168 44.39 -37.70 -22.84
C PRO A 168 42.92 -37.49 -22.45
N ILE A 169 41.98 -37.95 -23.29
CA ILE A 169 40.54 -37.84 -23.04
C ILE A 169 40.11 -38.71 -21.85
N ASN A 170 40.58 -39.96 -21.80
CA ASN A 170 40.23 -40.91 -20.73
C ASN A 170 40.92 -40.54 -19.42
N LEU A 171 42.19 -40.12 -19.51
CA LEU A 171 42.93 -39.57 -18.38
C LEU A 171 42.23 -38.36 -17.78
N LYS A 172 41.85 -37.38 -18.60
CA LYS A 172 41.13 -36.18 -18.16
C LYS A 172 39.82 -36.53 -17.46
N LYS A 173 39.02 -37.47 -18.01
CA LYS A 173 37.78 -37.92 -17.37
C LYS A 173 38.02 -38.52 -15.98
N LYS A 174 39.03 -39.38 -15.81
CA LYS A 174 39.36 -39.95 -14.49
C LYS A 174 39.88 -38.87 -13.52
N LEU A 175 40.71 -37.92 -13.97
CA LEU A 175 41.16 -36.80 -13.15
C LEU A 175 40.01 -35.87 -12.72
N ASP A 176 39.11 -35.52 -13.64
CA ASP A 176 37.94 -34.69 -13.34
C ASP A 176 37.03 -35.35 -12.29
N ASN A 177 36.90 -36.68 -12.33
CA ASN A 177 36.16 -37.46 -11.33
C ASN A 177 36.89 -37.49 -9.97
N ILE A 178 38.21 -37.66 -9.96
CA ILE A 178 39.03 -37.68 -8.72
C ILE A 178 38.98 -36.31 -8.04
N PHE A 179 39.17 -35.22 -8.79
CA PHE A 179 39.14 -33.87 -8.25
C PHE A 179 37.73 -33.30 -8.09
N CYS A 180 36.69 -34.03 -8.48
CA CYS A 180 35.29 -33.59 -8.45
C CYS A 180 35.09 -32.20 -9.10
N SER A 181 35.90 -31.84 -10.10
CA SER A 181 35.92 -30.52 -10.74
C SER A 181 34.56 -30.16 -11.35
N THR A 182 33.85 -31.18 -11.84
CA THR A 182 32.52 -31.03 -12.47
C THR A 182 31.39 -30.64 -11.51
N LYS A 183 31.53 -30.87 -10.19
CA LYS A 183 30.51 -30.46 -9.22
C LYS A 183 30.48 -28.94 -9.07
N TYR A 184 31.65 -28.30 -9.05
CA TYR A 184 31.76 -26.85 -8.94
C TYR A 184 31.26 -26.16 -10.20
N THR A 185 31.57 -26.68 -11.39
CA THR A 185 31.05 -26.11 -12.65
C THR A 185 29.53 -26.19 -12.72
N LYS A 186 28.94 -27.35 -12.37
CA LYS A 186 27.49 -27.52 -12.29
C LYS A 186 26.82 -26.61 -11.25
N ALA A 187 27.44 -26.44 -10.08
CA ALA A 187 26.93 -25.53 -9.05
C ALA A 187 26.91 -24.08 -9.54
N ILE A 188 27.97 -23.65 -10.24
CA ILE A 188 28.04 -22.31 -10.85
C ILE A 188 26.97 -22.14 -11.94
N GLU A 189 26.75 -23.14 -12.78
CA GLU A 189 25.68 -23.11 -13.80
C GLU A 189 24.30 -23.00 -13.16
N SER A 190 24.03 -23.77 -12.10
CA SER A 190 22.78 -23.69 -11.34
C SER A 190 22.59 -22.31 -10.71
N LEU A 191 23.62 -21.73 -10.09
CA LEU A 191 23.58 -20.37 -9.55
C LEU A 191 23.31 -19.31 -10.63
N LYS A 192 23.94 -19.44 -11.81
CA LYS A 192 23.67 -18.55 -12.95
C LYS A 192 22.21 -18.65 -13.41
N SER A 193 21.66 -19.86 -13.46
CA SER A 193 20.25 -20.10 -13.80
C SER A 193 19.30 -19.47 -12.78
N CYS A 194 19.54 -19.69 -11.48
CA CYS A 194 18.77 -19.06 -10.40
C CYS A 194 18.81 -17.53 -10.49
N LYS A 195 20.00 -16.93 -10.69
CA LYS A 195 20.15 -15.48 -10.87
C LYS A 195 19.32 -14.96 -12.05
N LYS A 196 19.32 -15.67 -13.18
CA LYS A 196 18.53 -15.30 -14.36
C LYS A 196 17.03 -15.34 -14.05
N ASN A 197 16.56 -16.37 -13.36
CA ASN A 197 15.15 -16.51 -12.98
C ASN A 197 14.72 -15.40 -12.00
N SER A 198 15.51 -15.14 -10.95
CA SER A 198 15.23 -14.06 -10.00
C SER A 198 15.21 -12.68 -10.66
N LEU A 199 16.05 -12.44 -11.67
CA LEU A 199 16.03 -11.19 -12.45
C LEU A 199 14.76 -11.04 -13.29
N VAL A 200 14.25 -12.13 -13.87
CA VAL A 200 12.97 -12.13 -14.60
C VAL A 200 11.82 -11.85 -13.65
N GLU A 201 11.81 -12.52 -12.50
CA GLU A 201 10.78 -12.31 -11.47
C GLU A 201 10.81 -10.89 -10.92
N LEU A 202 11.98 -10.32 -10.66
CA LEU A 202 12.14 -8.92 -10.26
C LEU A 202 11.57 -7.95 -11.30
N LYS A 203 11.79 -8.19 -12.59
CA LYS A 203 11.23 -7.35 -13.66
C LYS A 203 9.71 -7.41 -13.67
N LEU A 204 9.13 -8.60 -13.55
CA LEU A 204 7.67 -8.78 -13.48
C LEU A 204 7.09 -8.09 -12.25
N LYS A 205 7.73 -8.24 -11.08
CA LYS A 205 7.28 -7.57 -9.85
C LYS A 205 7.37 -6.05 -9.94
N LYS A 206 8.42 -5.51 -10.58
CA LYS A 206 8.52 -4.06 -10.85
C LYS A 206 7.38 -3.57 -11.75
N GLN A 207 7.08 -4.28 -12.83
CA GLN A 207 5.96 -3.94 -13.71
C GLN A 207 4.60 -4.01 -12.98
N GLN A 208 4.40 -5.04 -12.15
CA GLN A 208 3.21 -5.16 -11.31
C GLN A 208 3.08 -3.98 -10.33
N LEU A 209 4.20 -3.55 -9.75
CA LEU A 209 4.23 -2.43 -8.80
C LEU A 209 3.93 -1.10 -9.49
N GLU A 210 4.51 -0.85 -10.67
CA GLU A 210 4.20 0.34 -11.49
C GLU A 210 2.71 0.37 -11.89
N PHE A 211 2.15 -0.76 -12.32
CA PHE A 211 0.73 -0.88 -12.62
C PHE A 211 -0.14 -0.57 -11.40
N ASN A 212 0.13 -1.19 -10.25
CA ASN A 212 -0.62 -0.98 -9.02
C ASN A 212 -0.53 0.47 -8.53
N TYR A 213 0.64 1.10 -8.64
CA TYR A 213 0.83 2.51 -8.30
C TYR A 213 -0.03 3.42 -9.20
N SER A 214 -0.07 3.15 -10.51
CA SER A 214 -0.94 3.89 -11.43
C SER A 214 -2.43 3.73 -11.09
N MET A 215 -2.85 2.54 -10.67
CA MET A 215 -4.23 2.26 -10.27
C MET A 215 -4.58 2.95 -8.94
N LYS A 216 -3.63 3.02 -7.99
CA LYS A 216 -3.80 3.77 -6.74
C LYS A 216 -4.03 5.26 -7.02
N ILE A 217 -3.21 5.88 -7.86
CA ILE A 217 -3.39 7.30 -8.25
C ILE A 217 -4.76 7.53 -8.91
N LYS A 218 -5.18 6.63 -9.81
CA LYS A 218 -6.51 6.71 -10.45
C LYS A 218 -7.63 6.63 -9.41
N LYS A 219 -7.49 5.74 -8.42
CA LYS A 219 -8.45 5.60 -7.33
C LYS A 219 -8.53 6.89 -6.50
N GLU A 220 -7.39 7.43 -6.06
CA GLU A 220 -7.31 8.68 -5.27
C GLU A 220 -7.94 9.87 -6.03
N ASN A 221 -7.69 9.97 -7.34
CA ASN A 221 -8.32 10.99 -8.19
C ASN A 221 -9.83 10.80 -8.39
N LEU A 222 -10.34 9.57 -8.32
CA LEU A 222 -11.78 9.31 -8.36
C LEU A 222 -12.42 9.59 -7.00
N GLU A 223 -11.76 9.23 -5.90
CA GLU A 223 -12.22 9.53 -4.54
C GLU A 223 -12.35 11.04 -4.33
N SER A 224 -11.36 11.83 -4.72
CA SER A 224 -11.45 13.31 -4.62
C SER A 224 -12.56 13.90 -5.48
N LYS A 225 -12.81 13.33 -6.67
CA LYS A 225 -13.95 13.73 -7.52
C LYS A 225 -15.28 13.39 -6.88
N ILE A 226 -15.41 12.20 -6.30
CA ILE A 226 -16.63 11.78 -5.60
C ILE A 226 -16.88 12.74 -4.43
N GLU A 227 -15.88 13.02 -3.61
CA GLU A 227 -15.98 13.92 -2.47
C GLU A 227 -16.37 15.36 -2.89
N SER A 228 -15.76 15.90 -3.94
CA SER A 228 -16.15 17.21 -4.50
C SER A 228 -17.58 17.23 -5.06
N THR A 229 -18.03 16.12 -5.63
CA THR A 229 -19.39 15.99 -6.18
C THR A 229 -20.41 15.86 -5.05
N GLU A 230 -20.06 15.13 -3.98
CA GLU A 230 -20.91 14.90 -2.82
C GLU A 230 -21.09 16.16 -1.99
N THR A 231 -20.01 16.92 -1.77
CA THR A 231 -20.08 18.27 -1.17
C THR A 231 -20.94 19.20 -2.01
N TYR A 232 -20.76 19.23 -3.33
CA TYR A 232 -21.61 20.02 -4.23
C TYR A 232 -23.09 19.59 -4.13
N ARG A 233 -23.37 18.29 -4.14
CA ARG A 233 -24.73 17.73 -3.97
C ARG A 233 -25.35 18.19 -2.65
N ASN A 234 -24.61 18.15 -1.56
CA ASN A 234 -25.08 18.57 -0.24
C ASN A 234 -25.38 20.09 -0.21
N THR A 235 -24.55 20.92 -0.85
CA THR A 235 -24.86 22.36 -0.98
C THR A 235 -26.10 22.63 -1.81
N LEU A 236 -26.35 21.86 -2.87
CA LEU A 236 -27.57 21.95 -3.65
C LEU A 236 -28.79 21.51 -2.85
N MET A 237 -28.68 20.42 -2.06
CA MET A 237 -29.77 19.99 -1.17
C MET A 237 -30.13 21.08 -0.16
N GLY A 238 -29.14 21.70 0.50
CA GLY A 238 -29.42 22.82 1.42
C GLY A 238 -30.09 24.02 0.73
N LYS A 239 -29.75 24.31 -0.53
CA LYS A 239 -30.45 25.35 -1.32
C LYS A 239 -31.89 24.97 -1.63
N VAL A 240 -32.16 23.70 -1.94
CA VAL A 240 -33.53 23.21 -2.16
C VAL A 240 -34.35 23.35 -0.89
N GLU A 241 -33.81 22.96 0.27
CA GLU A 241 -34.49 23.12 1.57
C GLU A 241 -34.86 24.59 1.85
N ILE A 242 -33.96 25.54 1.60
CA ILE A 242 -34.24 26.98 1.73
C ILE A 242 -35.36 27.43 0.78
N ILE A 243 -35.37 26.94 -0.45
CA ILE A 243 -36.42 27.29 -1.42
C ILE A 243 -37.76 26.70 -0.99
N GLU A 244 -37.79 25.45 -0.52
CA GLU A 244 -39.01 24.81 -0.01
C GLU A 244 -39.56 25.55 1.22
N GLU A 245 -38.70 26.07 2.09
CA GLU A 245 -39.11 26.87 3.25
C GLU A 245 -39.71 28.22 2.81
N LYS A 246 -39.08 28.91 1.85
CA LYS A 246 -39.63 30.14 1.26
C LYS A 246 -40.93 29.91 0.51
N GLU A 247 -41.08 28.78 -0.18
CA GLU A 247 -42.32 28.42 -0.86
C GLU A 247 -43.46 28.24 0.15
N LYS A 248 -43.20 27.57 1.28
CA LYS A 248 -44.18 27.45 2.37
C LYS A 248 -44.56 28.81 2.95
N GLU A 249 -43.58 29.69 3.19
CA GLU A 249 -43.83 31.05 3.69
C GLU A 249 -44.70 31.86 2.70
N LEU A 250 -44.39 31.79 1.40
CA LEU A 250 -45.18 32.46 0.36
C LEU A 250 -46.61 31.91 0.28
N ILE A 251 -46.82 30.60 0.40
CA ILE A 251 -48.16 29.99 0.43
C ILE A 251 -48.98 30.54 1.60
N VAL A 252 -48.38 30.65 2.80
CA VAL A 252 -49.05 31.24 3.97
C VAL A 252 -49.40 32.71 3.71
N ASN A 253 -48.47 33.49 3.17
CA ASN A 253 -48.70 34.91 2.86
C ASN A 253 -49.80 35.11 1.81
N ILE A 254 -49.85 34.27 0.77
CA ILE A 254 -50.92 34.29 -0.24
C ILE A 254 -52.26 34.00 0.42
N SER A 255 -52.35 32.97 1.26
CA SER A 255 -53.60 32.62 1.98
C SER A 255 -54.09 33.77 2.85
N MET A 256 -53.19 34.48 3.55
CA MET A 256 -53.55 35.67 4.33
C MET A 256 -54.09 36.80 3.44
N LYS A 257 -53.46 37.05 2.27
CA LYS A 257 -53.91 38.07 1.32
C LYS A 257 -55.24 37.73 0.66
N GLU A 258 -55.50 36.45 0.38
CA GLU A 258 -56.80 35.99 -0.11
C GLU A 258 -57.92 36.25 0.89
N GLN A 259 -57.67 36.01 2.19
CA GLN A 259 -58.63 36.34 3.26
C GLN A 259 -58.89 37.86 3.36
N GLU A 260 -57.86 38.70 3.20
CA GLU A 260 -58.03 40.16 3.13
C GLU A 260 -58.86 40.57 1.92
N LEU A 261 -58.58 40.01 0.74
CA LEU A 261 -59.33 40.29 -0.49
C LEU A 261 -60.81 39.94 -0.34
N GLU A 262 -61.13 38.85 0.35
CA GLU A 262 -62.52 38.44 0.61
C GLU A 262 -63.25 39.44 1.52
N LYS A 263 -62.54 40.06 2.49
CA LYS A 263 -63.09 41.16 3.30
C LYS A 263 -63.36 42.39 2.44
N TYR A 264 -62.44 42.77 1.55
CA TYR A 264 -62.63 43.91 0.64
C TYR A 264 -63.81 43.69 -0.31
N LYS A 265 -63.98 42.48 -0.88
CA LYS A 265 -65.13 42.15 -1.72
C LYS A 265 -66.47 42.29 -0.97
N LYS A 266 -66.53 41.93 0.31
CA LYS A 266 -67.71 42.16 1.15
C LYS A 266 -67.98 43.64 1.36
N MET A 267 -66.95 44.44 1.63
CA MET A 267 -67.09 45.89 1.74
C MET A 267 -67.55 46.54 0.43
N GLU A 268 -67.00 46.14 -0.71
CA GLU A 268 -67.40 46.63 -2.03
C GLU A 268 -68.87 46.34 -2.32
N LYS A 269 -69.35 45.14 -1.96
CA LYS A 269 -70.78 44.81 -2.07
C LYS A 269 -71.65 45.70 -1.19
N ASN A 270 -71.22 45.98 0.04
CA ASN A 270 -71.95 46.90 0.94
C ASN A 270 -71.97 48.33 0.38
N ILE A 271 -70.87 48.80 -0.21
CA ILE A 271 -70.83 50.12 -0.87
C ILE A 271 -71.81 50.17 -2.03
N LEU A 272 -71.87 49.12 -2.87
CA LEU A 272 -72.81 49.05 -3.98
C LEU A 272 -74.28 49.07 -3.51
N GLU A 273 -74.59 48.42 -2.39
CA GLU A 273 -75.91 48.47 -1.76
C GLU A 273 -76.24 49.90 -1.32
N ILE A 274 -75.32 50.60 -0.64
CA ILE A 274 -75.46 52.00 -0.24
C ILE A 274 -75.61 52.92 -1.46
N GLU A 275 -74.82 52.74 -2.53
CA GLU A 275 -74.91 53.54 -3.75
C GLU A 275 -76.27 53.39 -4.43
N ASN A 276 -76.85 52.20 -4.42
CA ASN A 276 -78.20 51.97 -4.94
C ASN A 276 -79.27 52.64 -4.07
N GLU A 277 -79.10 52.62 -2.74
CA GLU A 277 -79.96 53.38 -1.83
C GLU A 277 -79.88 54.89 -2.10
N VAL A 278 -78.67 55.44 -2.23
CA VAL A 278 -78.46 56.88 -2.55
C VAL A 278 -79.10 57.24 -3.88
N LYS A 279 -78.96 56.42 -4.93
CA LYS A 279 -79.63 56.65 -6.22
C LYS A 279 -81.15 56.66 -6.08
N SER A 280 -81.72 55.76 -5.27
CA SER A 280 -83.17 55.74 -5.03
C SER A 280 -83.65 57.01 -4.31
N LEU A 281 -82.88 57.52 -3.35
CA LEU A 281 -83.15 58.76 -2.64
C LEU A 281 -83.02 59.99 -3.55
N GLN A 282 -82.02 60.04 -4.43
CA GLN A 282 -81.86 61.10 -5.43
C GLN A 282 -83.02 61.14 -6.44
N MET A 283 -83.55 59.98 -6.84
CA MET A 283 -84.76 59.93 -7.66
C MET A 283 -85.98 60.51 -6.90
N TYR A 284 -86.08 60.21 -5.60
CA TYR A 284 -87.14 60.77 -4.76
C TYR A 284 -87.01 62.29 -4.60
N GLU A 285 -85.79 62.78 -4.38
CA GLU A 285 -85.47 64.21 -4.31
C GLU A 285 -85.75 64.94 -5.63
N ASN A 286 -85.39 64.36 -6.77
CA ASN A 286 -85.67 64.95 -8.08
C ASN A 286 -87.17 65.06 -8.36
N ASN A 287 -87.98 64.08 -7.94
CA ASN A 287 -89.43 64.17 -8.04
C ASN A 287 -90.00 65.31 -7.18
N LEU A 288 -89.52 65.46 -5.94
CA LEU A 288 -89.90 66.57 -5.06
C LEU A 288 -89.47 67.93 -5.62
N ASN A 289 -88.29 68.04 -6.23
CA ASN A 289 -87.81 69.27 -6.86
C ASN A 289 -88.62 69.67 -8.11
N LEU A 290 -89.18 68.71 -8.84
CA LEU A 290 -90.10 68.98 -9.95
C LEU A 290 -91.46 69.49 -9.44
N GLU A 291 -91.94 68.97 -8.30
CA GLU A 291 -93.12 69.52 -7.62
C GLU A 291 -92.85 70.94 -7.07
N PHE A 292 -91.66 71.21 -6.54
CA PHE A 292 -91.27 72.56 -6.08
C PHE A 292 -91.17 73.58 -7.22
N LYS A 293 -90.59 73.21 -8.38
CA LYS A 293 -90.51 74.10 -9.56
C LYS A 293 -91.87 74.44 -10.17
N SER A 294 -92.89 73.60 -9.94
CA SER A 294 -94.27 73.91 -10.32
C SER A 294 -94.93 74.96 -9.40
N ILE A 295 -94.39 75.18 -8.20
CA ILE A 295 -94.91 76.15 -7.22
C ILE A 295 -94.10 77.46 -7.29
N GLU A 296 -92.84 77.39 -7.72
CA GLU A 296 -91.93 78.54 -7.84
C GLU A 296 -92.21 79.46 -9.04
N SER A 297 -93.04 79.05 -10.02
CA SER A 297 -93.43 79.92 -11.14
C SER A 297 -94.49 80.98 -10.79
N ASP A 298 -95.07 80.94 -9.58
CA ASP A 298 -96.22 81.78 -9.21
C ASP A 298 -95.88 83.07 -8.44
N ILE A 299 -94.63 83.30 -8.01
CA ILE A 299 -94.28 84.51 -7.22
C ILE A 299 -92.84 85.00 -7.52
N SER A 300 -92.69 86.11 -8.24
CA SER A 300 -91.43 86.90 -8.22
C SER A 300 -91.71 88.41 -8.22
N VAL A 301 -91.58 89.04 -7.05
CA VAL A 301 -91.56 90.49 -6.82
C VAL A 301 -90.42 90.79 -5.84
N VAL A 302 -89.50 91.67 -6.27
CA VAL A 302 -88.49 92.44 -5.50
C VAL A 302 -87.28 91.63 -5.00
N ASN A 303 -86.12 91.70 -5.69
CA ASN A 303 -85.01 92.69 -5.61
C ASN A 303 -84.16 92.58 -4.33
N GLU A 304 -82.87 92.22 -4.49
CA GLU A 304 -81.67 93.08 -4.27
C GLU A 304 -81.17 93.05 -2.79
N CYS A 305 -79.90 93.12 -2.40
CA CYS A 305 -78.65 93.49 -3.05
C CYS A 305 -77.45 93.24 -2.09
N ILE A 306 -76.24 93.20 -2.68
CA ILE A 306 -74.97 93.87 -2.26
C ILE A 306 -74.02 93.25 -1.20
N THR A 307 -72.77 93.33 -1.64
CA THR A 307 -71.39 93.14 -1.13
C THR A 307 -70.98 94.01 0.06
N GLU A 308 -69.88 93.66 0.76
CA GLU A 308 -68.55 94.36 0.74
C GLU A 308 -67.67 94.02 1.97
N SER A 309 -66.36 93.78 1.73
CA SER A 309 -65.19 94.11 2.60
C SER A 309 -65.07 93.43 4.00
N GLU A 310 -63.92 93.04 4.58
CA GLU A 310 -62.54 93.53 4.55
C GLU A 310 -61.59 92.64 5.43
N LEU A 311 -60.27 92.72 5.20
CA LEU A 311 -59.11 92.65 6.16
C LEU A 311 -58.53 91.33 6.80
N LYS A 312 -57.18 91.25 6.67
CA LYS A 312 -56.10 90.79 7.60
C LYS A 312 -55.51 89.35 7.55
N VAL A 313 -54.21 89.34 7.22
CA VAL A 313 -53.07 88.52 7.71
C VAL A 313 -53.40 87.35 8.65
N PHE A 314 -53.11 86.13 8.17
CA PHE A 314 -52.51 85.06 8.95
C PHE A 314 -51.47 84.37 8.03
N LEU A 315 -50.18 84.58 8.30
CA LEU A 315 -49.14 83.67 7.83
C LEU A 315 -49.23 82.46 8.74
N ASP A 316 -49.69 81.32 8.22
CA ASP A 316 -49.87 80.11 8.99
C ASP A 316 -48.53 79.61 9.55
N GLU A 317 -48.29 79.87 10.84
CA GLU A 317 -47.22 79.28 11.65
C GLU A 317 -47.18 77.74 11.55
N ASN A 318 -48.28 77.13 11.13
CA ASN A 318 -48.42 75.69 10.90
C ASN A 318 -47.68 75.20 9.64
N GLU A 319 -47.58 75.99 8.57
CA GLU A 319 -46.81 75.58 7.39
C GLU A 319 -45.31 75.72 7.64
N ILE A 320 -44.90 76.78 8.34
CA ILE A 320 -43.50 76.98 8.75
C ILE A 320 -43.04 75.86 9.69
N LYS A 321 -43.84 75.49 10.71
CA LYS A 321 -43.54 74.35 11.60
C LYS A 321 -43.48 73.01 10.86
N LYS A 322 -44.33 72.79 9.84
CA LYS A 322 -44.26 71.57 9.02
C LYS A 322 -42.97 71.50 8.20
N ILE A 323 -42.51 72.62 7.66
CA ILE A 323 -41.26 72.69 6.89
C ILE A 323 -40.05 72.55 7.83
N GLU A 324 -40.08 73.18 9.01
CA GLU A 324 -39.04 73.05 10.03
C GLU A 324 -38.92 71.60 10.55
N ASN A 325 -40.03 70.90 10.76
CA ASN A 325 -40.02 69.48 11.15
C ASN A 325 -39.46 68.59 10.04
N LYS A 326 -39.82 68.82 8.77
CA LYS A 326 -39.24 68.07 7.64
C LYS A 326 -37.75 68.32 7.49
N ILE A 327 -37.28 69.56 7.71
CA ILE A 327 -35.86 69.89 7.70
C ILE A 327 -35.14 69.21 8.86
N PHE A 328 -35.79 69.09 10.03
CA PHE A 328 -35.23 68.39 11.19
C PHE A 328 -35.14 66.87 10.97
N GLU A 329 -36.16 66.26 10.37
CA GLU A 329 -36.17 64.84 9.99
C GLU A 329 -35.06 64.53 8.96
N CYS A 330 -34.95 65.31 7.89
CA CYS A 330 -33.87 65.14 6.91
C CYS A 330 -32.47 65.30 7.54
N LYS A 331 -32.29 66.22 8.50
CA LYS A 331 -31.01 66.37 9.21
C LYS A 331 -30.67 65.17 10.09
N ASN A 332 -31.67 64.52 10.70
CA ASN A 332 -31.45 63.31 11.48
C ASN A 332 -31.11 62.11 10.59
N GLU A 333 -31.77 61.98 9.44
CA GLU A 333 -31.44 60.95 8.44
C GLU A 333 -30.03 61.14 7.87
N GLU A 334 -29.64 62.39 7.59
CA GLU A 334 -28.27 62.73 7.15
C GLU A 334 -27.21 62.36 8.22
N GLN A 335 -27.50 62.61 9.50
CA GLN A 335 -26.62 62.20 10.60
C GLN A 335 -26.52 60.68 10.74
N GLN A 336 -27.63 59.94 10.59
CA GLN A 336 -27.61 58.48 10.62
C GLN A 336 -26.80 57.89 9.46
N HIS A 337 -26.99 58.40 8.24
CA HIS A 337 -26.21 57.96 7.09
C HIS A 337 -24.71 58.29 7.22
N ASN A 338 -24.35 59.42 7.82
CA ASN A 338 -22.95 59.73 8.10
C ASN A 338 -22.31 58.74 9.10
N ILE A 339 -23.05 58.31 10.13
CA ILE A 339 -22.58 57.29 11.09
C ILE A 339 -22.41 55.92 10.41
N GLU A 340 -23.32 55.54 9.52
CA GLU A 340 -23.17 54.30 8.72
C GLU A 340 -22.00 54.38 7.74
N TYR A 341 -21.81 55.54 7.10
CA TYR A 341 -20.70 55.78 6.19
C TYR A 341 -19.34 55.68 6.91
N GLU A 342 -19.22 56.23 8.12
CA GLU A 342 -18.03 56.07 8.97
C GLU A 342 -17.75 54.60 9.31
N LYS A 343 -18.78 53.81 9.66
CA LYS A 343 -18.62 52.37 9.92
C LYS A 343 -18.14 51.60 8.68
N ILE A 344 -18.64 51.95 7.49
CA ILE A 344 -18.21 51.34 6.22
C ILE A 344 -16.76 51.68 5.91
N ILE A 345 -16.34 52.93 6.15
CA ILE A 345 -14.93 53.34 5.98
C ILE A 345 -14.03 52.55 6.93
N GLU A 346 -14.44 52.37 8.19
CA GLU A 346 -13.66 51.61 9.16
C GLU A 346 -13.53 50.14 8.75
N MET A 347 -14.61 49.52 8.26
CA MET A 347 -14.57 48.15 7.71
C MET A 347 -13.69 48.04 6.47
N LYS A 348 -13.76 49.01 5.56
CA LYS A 348 -12.92 49.05 4.36
C LYS A 348 -11.44 49.11 4.73
N SER A 349 -11.07 49.93 5.71
CA SER A 349 -9.68 50.02 6.19
C SER A 349 -9.17 48.68 6.76
N LYS A 350 -10.02 47.95 7.50
CA LYS A 350 -9.67 46.64 8.07
C LYS A 350 -9.48 45.58 6.97
N ILE A 351 -10.28 45.62 5.92
CA ILE A 351 -10.16 44.72 4.76
C ILE A 351 -8.88 45.03 3.97
N GLU A 352 -8.58 46.31 3.73
CA GLU A 352 -7.36 46.73 3.03
C GLU A 352 -6.10 46.28 3.79
N MET A 353 -6.06 46.42 5.12
CA MET A 353 -4.96 45.89 5.95
C MET A 353 -4.83 44.36 5.86
N LYS A 354 -5.93 43.60 5.75
CA LYS A 354 -5.89 42.14 5.58
C LYS A 354 -5.37 41.76 4.18
N ILE A 355 -5.80 42.45 3.13
CA ILE A 355 -5.33 42.24 1.76
C ILE A 355 -3.82 42.50 1.66
N GLU A 356 -3.32 43.54 2.33
CA GLU A 356 -1.89 43.85 2.32
C GLU A 356 -1.04 42.80 3.06
N LYS A 357 -1.55 42.27 4.18
CA LYS A 357 -0.92 41.13 4.87
C LYS A 357 -0.87 39.87 3.99
N LEU A 358 -1.96 39.58 3.27
CA LEU A 358 -2.00 38.43 2.36
C LEU A 358 -1.02 38.59 1.18
N LYS A 359 -0.92 39.78 0.59
CA LYS A 359 0.06 40.07 -0.46
C LYS A 359 1.50 39.91 0.02
N ASN A 360 1.79 40.33 1.26
CA ASN A 360 3.13 40.15 1.84
C ASN A 360 3.46 38.66 2.02
N LEU A 361 2.53 37.86 2.53
CA LEU A 361 2.71 36.40 2.67
C LEU A 361 2.89 35.71 1.31
N GLU A 362 2.16 36.12 0.29
CA GLU A 362 2.28 35.60 -1.07
C GLU A 362 3.65 35.97 -1.69
N SER A 363 4.17 37.16 -1.37
CA SER A 363 5.52 37.59 -1.76
C SER A 363 6.62 36.79 -1.04
N GLU A 364 6.41 36.41 0.22
CA GLU A 364 7.35 35.55 0.95
C GLU A 364 7.34 34.12 0.42
N LYS A 365 6.14 33.59 0.11
CA LYS A 365 5.98 32.27 -0.50
C LYS A 365 6.66 32.19 -1.87
N SER A 366 6.51 33.21 -2.71
CA SER A 366 7.18 33.24 -4.02
C SER A 366 8.70 33.36 -3.93
N LYS A 367 9.22 34.15 -2.96
CA LYS A 367 10.67 34.16 -2.65
C LYS A 367 11.16 32.80 -2.18
N TYR A 368 10.39 32.10 -1.35
CA TYR A 368 10.74 30.76 -0.87
C TYR A 368 10.75 29.72 -2.01
N LEU A 369 9.75 29.73 -2.89
CA LEU A 369 9.71 28.86 -4.06
C LEU A 369 10.91 29.12 -5.00
N ASN A 370 11.21 30.38 -5.30
CA ASN A 370 12.36 30.72 -6.14
C ASN A 370 13.69 30.28 -5.52
N ASN A 371 13.84 30.38 -4.20
CA ASN A 371 15.02 29.88 -3.50
C ASN A 371 15.11 28.34 -3.55
N LYS A 372 13.98 27.65 -3.42
CA LYS A 372 13.89 26.20 -3.54
C LYS A 372 14.27 25.73 -4.95
N ASP A 373 13.75 26.39 -5.98
CA ASP A 373 14.06 26.05 -7.39
C ASP A 373 15.52 26.34 -7.75
N ASN A 374 16.08 27.47 -7.28
CA ASN A 374 17.52 27.75 -7.42
C ASN A 374 18.38 26.73 -6.68
N PHE A 375 17.95 26.27 -5.50
CA PHE A 375 18.68 25.24 -4.75
C PHE A 375 18.69 23.90 -5.50
N TYR A 376 17.55 23.47 -6.05
CA TYR A 376 17.51 22.26 -6.88
C TYR A 376 18.37 22.39 -8.12
N LYS A 377 18.38 23.56 -8.76
CA LYS A 377 19.22 23.81 -9.93
C LYS A 377 20.72 23.67 -9.59
N ILE A 378 21.17 24.29 -8.50
CA ILE A 378 22.55 24.16 -8.01
C ILE A 378 22.87 22.71 -7.63
N PHE A 379 21.93 22.00 -7.01
CA PHE A 379 22.09 20.59 -6.63
C PHE A 379 22.26 19.68 -7.84
N TYR A 380 21.44 19.87 -8.89
CA TYR A 380 21.55 19.12 -10.14
C TYR A 380 22.86 19.41 -10.89
N GLU A 381 23.30 20.67 -10.90
CA GLU A 381 24.60 21.05 -11.50
C GLU A 381 25.78 20.37 -10.78
N LYS A 382 25.75 20.32 -9.43
CA LYS A 382 26.79 19.65 -8.61
C LYS A 382 26.78 18.13 -8.75
N ILE A 383 25.61 17.51 -8.84
CA ILE A 383 25.53 16.06 -9.10
C ILE A 383 26.09 15.75 -10.48
N ASN A 384 25.76 16.55 -11.49
CA ASN A 384 26.27 16.35 -12.84
C ASN A 384 27.79 16.55 -12.92
N SER A 385 28.37 17.52 -12.20
CA SER A 385 29.83 17.68 -12.14
C SER A 385 30.53 16.47 -11.49
N VAL A 386 29.99 15.95 -10.39
CA VAL A 386 30.51 14.75 -9.72
C VAL A 386 30.38 13.51 -10.60
N ILE A 387 29.28 13.37 -11.35
CA ILE A 387 29.10 12.25 -12.30
C ILE A 387 30.09 12.35 -13.47
N ILE A 388 30.42 13.55 -13.93
CA ILE A 388 31.42 13.79 -14.99
C ILE A 388 32.83 13.46 -14.48
N GLU A 389 33.18 13.86 -13.26
CA GLU A 389 34.47 13.50 -12.61
C GLU A 389 34.58 11.98 -12.42
N ILE A 390 33.51 11.30 -11.99
CA ILE A 390 33.48 9.84 -11.84
C ILE A 390 33.65 9.08 -13.18
N LYS A 391 33.29 9.70 -14.31
CA LYS A 391 33.47 9.12 -15.64
C LYS A 391 34.90 9.25 -16.18
N ASN A 392 35.69 10.20 -15.67
CA ASN A 392 37.01 10.51 -16.21
C ASN A 392 38.17 9.84 -15.45
N ASP A 393 37.99 9.42 -14.19
CA ASP A 393 39.09 8.87 -13.39
C ASP A 393 39.10 7.33 -13.28
N ASP A 394 40.27 6.80 -13.64
CA ASP A 394 40.58 5.39 -13.71
C ASP A 394 40.67 4.73 -12.31
N PHE A 395 40.49 3.43 -12.31
CA PHE A 395 39.94 2.56 -11.27
C PHE A 395 40.61 2.55 -9.86
N ILE A 396 41.66 3.34 -9.58
CA ILE A 396 42.52 3.17 -8.39
C ILE A 396 42.28 4.19 -7.25
N CYS A 397 41.68 5.37 -7.51
CA CYS A 397 41.31 6.32 -6.42
C CYS A 397 40.02 5.92 -5.66
N LYS A 398 39.37 4.82 -6.04
CA LYS A 398 38.01 4.41 -5.64
C LYS A 398 37.81 3.97 -4.18
N ILE A 399 38.87 3.81 -3.39
CA ILE A 399 38.74 3.26 -2.03
C ILE A 399 38.86 4.32 -0.94
N LEU A 400 39.64 5.39 -1.15
CA LEU A 400 39.89 6.38 -0.09
C LEU A 400 38.85 7.51 -0.05
N ASN A 401 38.33 7.98 -1.19
CA ASN A 401 37.36 9.10 -1.22
C ASN A 401 35.93 8.74 -0.77
N LYS A 402 35.60 7.46 -0.60
CA LYS A 402 34.23 7.04 -0.22
C LYS A 402 33.82 7.51 1.17
N GLN A 403 34.74 7.62 2.12
CA GLN A 403 34.42 8.03 3.50
C GLN A 403 34.18 9.54 3.64
N GLU A 404 34.91 10.36 2.88
CA GLU A 404 34.69 11.82 2.87
C GLU A 404 33.38 12.18 2.18
N ILE A 405 33.11 11.58 1.01
CA ILE A 405 31.87 11.83 0.27
C ILE A 405 30.65 11.36 1.09
N LEU A 406 30.73 10.22 1.79
CA LEU A 406 29.65 9.77 2.69
C LEU A 406 29.45 10.72 3.88
N LYS A 407 30.52 11.29 4.44
CA LYS A 407 30.41 12.30 5.50
C LYS A 407 29.76 13.60 5.01
N GLU A 408 30.12 14.06 3.81
CA GLU A 408 29.49 15.24 3.22
C GLU A 408 28.01 15.02 2.89
N PHE A 409 27.66 13.85 2.36
CA PHE A 409 26.26 13.45 2.15
C PHE A 409 25.48 13.37 3.46
N TYR A 410 26.08 12.82 4.52
CA TYR A 410 25.45 12.73 5.83
C TYR A 410 25.25 14.12 6.46
N ASN A 411 26.20 15.02 6.29
CA ASN A 411 26.08 16.41 6.74
C ASN A 411 25.01 17.17 5.95
N LEU A 412 24.91 16.97 4.64
CA LEU A 412 23.86 17.58 3.81
C LEU A 412 22.47 17.05 4.19
N TYR A 413 22.37 15.74 4.44
CA TYR A 413 21.15 15.08 4.90
C TYR A 413 20.69 15.60 6.27
N ASN A 414 21.60 15.77 7.23
CA ASN A 414 21.27 16.34 8.54
C ASN A 414 20.85 17.81 8.44
N LYS A 415 21.40 18.56 7.46
CA LYS A 415 20.98 19.94 7.20
C LYS A 415 19.53 20.01 6.70
N ILE A 416 19.15 19.08 5.81
CA ILE A 416 17.76 18.92 5.33
C ILE A 416 16.82 18.56 6.48
N LEU A 417 17.23 17.66 7.38
CA LEU A 417 16.40 17.30 8.54
C LEU A 417 16.14 18.52 9.45
N SER A 418 17.16 19.36 9.66
CA SER A 418 17.04 20.57 10.49
C SER A 418 16.17 21.68 9.86
N GLU A 419 16.04 21.69 8.53
CA GLU A 419 15.15 22.62 7.82
C GLU A 419 13.71 22.11 7.77
N ASN A 420 13.48 20.79 7.68
CA ASN A 420 12.15 20.20 7.84
C ASN A 420 11.57 20.40 9.26
N ASP A 421 12.42 20.46 10.30
CA ASP A 421 11.98 20.84 11.65
C ASP A 421 11.53 22.30 11.75
N ARG A 422 11.96 23.18 10.82
CA ARG A 422 11.41 24.53 10.68
C ARG A 422 10.09 24.53 9.93
N GLU A 423 9.94 23.65 8.93
CA GLU A 423 8.69 23.42 8.20
C GLU A 423 7.56 22.98 9.17
N ASN A 424 7.84 22.02 10.07
CA ASN A 424 6.90 21.62 11.13
C ASN A 424 6.55 22.73 12.14
N ARG A 425 7.44 23.72 12.33
CA ARG A 425 7.14 24.88 13.18
C ARG A 425 6.31 25.93 12.45
N ILE A 426 6.42 26.03 11.13
CA ILE A 426 5.62 26.94 10.29
C ILE A 426 4.22 26.36 10.08
N ASP A 427 4.08 25.06 9.89
CA ASP A 427 2.76 24.41 9.80
C ASP A 427 1.97 24.50 11.11
N ASN A 428 2.65 24.38 12.27
CA ASN A 428 2.05 24.67 13.58
C ASN A 428 1.67 26.15 13.79
N ILE A 429 2.24 27.08 13.01
CA ILE A 429 1.85 28.49 13.01
C ILE A 429 0.66 28.70 12.06
N ASN A 430 0.61 28.01 10.93
CA ASN A 430 -0.54 28.02 9.99
C ASN A 430 -1.81 27.46 10.67
N ASP A 431 -1.71 26.34 11.40
CA ASP A 431 -2.84 25.80 12.17
C ASP A 431 -3.34 26.76 13.25
N ARG A 432 -2.45 27.59 13.83
CA ARG A 432 -2.84 28.63 14.80
C ARG A 432 -3.43 29.89 14.17
N VAL A 433 -3.12 30.15 12.90
CA VAL A 433 -3.68 31.25 12.12
C VAL A 433 -5.05 30.88 11.58
N ASP A 434 -5.23 29.67 11.06
CA ASP A 434 -6.52 29.16 10.57
C ASP A 434 -7.54 29.02 11.70
N ASN A 435 -7.14 28.47 12.86
CA ASN A 435 -8.00 28.42 14.05
C ASN A 435 -8.36 29.81 14.61
N ARG A 436 -7.53 30.84 14.38
CA ARG A 436 -7.86 32.22 14.78
C ARG A 436 -8.80 32.90 13.78
N ILE A 437 -8.67 32.62 12.49
CA ILE A 437 -9.57 33.11 11.44
C ILE A 437 -11.00 32.56 11.67
N ASP A 438 -11.13 31.26 11.95
CA ASP A 438 -12.42 30.62 12.24
C ASP A 438 -13.07 31.12 13.55
N SER A 439 -12.25 31.46 14.56
CA SER A 439 -12.76 32.07 15.80
C SER A 439 -13.23 33.51 15.60
N THR A 440 -12.62 34.28 14.69
CA THR A 440 -13.04 35.65 14.39
C THR A 440 -14.28 35.72 13.50
N ASP A 441 -14.50 34.75 12.62
CA ASP A 441 -15.71 34.68 11.79
C ASP A 441 -16.93 34.21 12.61
N ASN A 442 -16.73 33.34 13.62
CA ASN A 442 -17.77 32.98 14.58
C ASN A 442 -18.12 34.11 15.57
N ILE A 443 -17.18 34.96 15.95
CA ILE A 443 -17.46 36.14 16.82
C ILE A 443 -18.19 37.24 16.04
N ASN A 444 -17.90 37.42 14.75
CA ASN A 444 -18.59 38.41 13.93
C ASN A 444 -20.03 37.99 13.59
N ASN A 445 -20.30 36.71 13.29
CA ASN A 445 -21.68 36.25 13.02
C ASN A 445 -22.58 36.27 14.27
N ASN A 446 -22.04 36.02 15.47
CA ASN A 446 -22.84 36.10 16.71
C ASN A 446 -23.14 37.53 17.17
N ASN A 447 -22.36 38.53 16.75
CA ASN A 447 -22.64 39.94 17.06
C ASN A 447 -23.63 40.60 16.10
N TYR A 448 -23.86 40.02 14.91
CA TYR A 448 -24.93 40.48 14.01
C TYR A 448 -26.31 39.93 14.38
N ILE A 449 -26.40 38.75 14.99
CA ILE A 449 -27.69 38.16 15.41
C ILE A 449 -28.16 38.69 16.77
N ASN A 450 -27.25 39.03 17.70
CA ASN A 450 -27.64 39.51 19.03
C ASN A 450 -28.03 41.00 19.12
N ASN A 451 -27.68 41.84 18.14
CA ASN A 451 -28.09 43.25 18.13
C ASN A 451 -29.44 43.51 17.44
N SER A 452 -30.01 42.52 16.73
CA SER A 452 -31.37 42.64 16.16
C SER A 452 -32.48 42.35 17.18
N ASN A 453 -32.16 41.74 18.33
CA ASN A 453 -33.13 41.34 19.35
C ASN A 453 -33.19 42.27 20.57
N TYR A 454 -32.63 43.49 20.49
CA TYR A 454 -32.65 44.46 21.60
C TYR A 454 -33.39 45.78 21.31
N ILE A 455 -34.06 45.92 20.16
CA ILE A 455 -34.81 47.16 19.82
C ILE A 455 -36.34 47.00 19.89
N ASP A 456 -36.92 45.80 19.84
CA ASP A 456 -38.39 45.62 19.76
C ASP A 456 -39.13 45.34 21.08
N ASN A 457 -38.64 45.82 22.24
CA ASN A 457 -39.37 45.63 23.52
C ASN A 457 -39.37 46.84 24.46
N ARG A 458 -39.47 48.07 23.93
CA ARG A 458 -39.69 49.28 24.75
C ARG A 458 -40.60 50.33 24.11
N ILE A 459 -41.75 49.94 23.57
CA ILE A 459 -42.93 50.82 23.46
C ILE A 459 -44.16 49.94 23.70
N ASP A 460 -44.49 49.71 24.97
CA ASP A 460 -45.86 49.51 25.49
C ASP A 460 -45.76 48.97 26.91
N ASN A 461 -45.97 49.88 27.88
CA ASN A 461 -46.54 49.65 29.22
C ASN A 461 -46.19 50.84 30.13
N ARG A 462 -46.94 51.93 29.94
CA ARG A 462 -47.18 52.93 31.00
C ARG A 462 -48.69 53.09 31.16
N VAL A 463 -49.31 52.18 31.89
CA VAL A 463 -50.55 52.44 32.62
C VAL A 463 -50.53 51.59 33.89
N ASP A 464 -50.62 52.30 35.02
CA ASP A 464 -51.15 51.90 36.33
C ASP A 464 -50.35 51.09 37.37
N CYS A 465 -50.10 51.84 38.46
CA CYS A 465 -50.45 51.50 39.85
C CYS A 465 -49.51 50.57 40.66
N SER A 466 -48.77 51.23 41.54
CA SER A 466 -48.77 50.99 43.00
C SER A 466 -48.90 49.54 43.49
N ASN A 467 -47.84 49.00 44.08
CA ASN A 467 -47.78 48.74 45.53
C ASN A 467 -46.58 47.88 45.94
N ASN A 468 -45.99 48.31 47.05
CA ASN A 468 -45.46 47.49 48.15
C ASN A 468 -44.28 46.54 47.94
N ASN A 469 -43.17 47.00 48.51
CA ASN A 469 -42.53 46.47 49.73
C ASN A 469 -41.90 45.07 49.74
N ASN A 470 -40.74 45.06 50.40
CA ASN A 470 -40.06 43.99 51.14
C ASN A 470 -39.16 43.09 50.30
N TYR A 471 -37.84 43.28 50.36
CA TYR A 471 -36.88 42.92 51.45
C TYR A 471 -36.32 41.51 51.26
N ILE A 472 -34.97 41.46 51.16
CA ILE A 472 -34.05 40.47 51.76
C ILE A 472 -34.19 39.02 51.23
N ASN A 473 -33.17 38.39 50.67
CA ASN A 473 -31.76 38.28 51.05
C ASN A 473 -30.88 38.14 49.80
#